data_AF-A0A7Y7ECK9-F1
#
_entry.id   AF-A0A7Y7ECK9-F1
#
_cell.length_a   1.000
_cell.length_b   1.000
_cell.length_c   1.000
_cell.angle_alpha   90.00
_cell.angle_beta   90.00
_cell.angle_gamma   90.00
#
_symmetry.space_group_name_H-M   'P 1'
#
loop_
_entity.id
_entity.type
_entity.pdbx_description
1 polymer ?
#
loop_
_entity_poly.entity_id
_entity_poly.type
_entity_poly.pdbx_seq_one_letter_code
_entity_poly.pdbx_strand_id
1 'polypeptide(L)' 'QRKLKLGYNRAGRLIDQLEAAGIVGPFEGSKAREVLIPDDYSLEQLLNNLDN' A
#
# COMPACT_ATOMS: atom_id res chain seq x y z
N GLN A 1 8.92 -4.30 4.52
CA GLN A 1 9.64 -5.59 4.68
C GLN A 1 10.09 -5.87 6.12
N ARG A 2 11.09 -5.16 6.68
CA ARG A 2 11.66 -5.45 8.02
C ARG A 2 10.64 -5.38 9.17
N LYS A 3 9.84 -4.30 9.23
CA LYS A 3 8.81 -4.08 10.26
C LYS A 3 7.82 -5.25 10.37
N LEU A 4 7.48 -5.86 9.22
CA LEU A 4 6.53 -6.97 9.12
C LEU A 4 7.22 -8.33 8.96
N LYS A 5 8.56 -8.40 9.07
CA LYS A 5 9.37 -9.62 8.91
C LYS A 5 9.06 -10.42 7.64
N LEU A 6 8.82 -9.73 6.52
CA LEU A 6 8.47 -10.35 5.24
C LEU A 6 9.71 -10.63 4.38
N GLY A 7 9.65 -11.66 3.53
CA GLY A 7 10.62 -11.86 2.44
C GLY A 7 10.40 -10.87 1.29
N TYR A 8 11.44 -10.64 0.47
CA TYR A 8 11.41 -9.65 -0.62
C TYR A 8 10.25 -9.86 -1.60
N ASN A 9 10.09 -11.06 -2.15
CA ASN A 9 9.02 -11.37 -3.11
C ASN A 9 7.63 -11.12 -2.54
N ARG A 10 7.41 -11.48 -1.27
CA ARG A 10 6.12 -11.25 -0.59
C ARG A 10 5.88 -9.76 -0.37
N ALA A 11 6.90 -9.02 0.03
CA ALA A 11 6.79 -7.58 0.21
C ALA A 11 6.48 -6.87 -1.12
N GLY A 12 7.10 -7.29 -2.23
CA GLY A 12 6.79 -6.75 -3.56
C GLY A 12 5.33 -6.93 -3.95
N ARG A 13 4.82 -8.16 -3.84
CA ARG A 13 3.40 -8.46 -4.15
C ARG A 13 2.42 -7.63 -3.32
N LEU A 14 2.72 -7.39 -2.04
CA LEU A 14 1.89 -6.53 -1.20
C LEU A 14 1.92 -5.08 -1.69
N ILE A 15 3.09 -4.56 -2.07
CA ILE A 15 3.20 -3.21 -2.60
C ILE A 15 2.40 -3.06 -3.90
N ASP A 16 2.45 -4.05 -4.80
CA ASP A 16 1.67 -4.03 -6.04
C ASP A 16 0.16 -4.10 -5.78
N GLN A 17 -0.27 -4.87 -4.77
CA GLN A 17 -1.67 -4.90 -4.32
C GLN A 17 -2.11 -3.56 -3.72
N LEU A 18 -1.25 -2.91 -2.94
CA LEU A 18 -1.53 -1.58 -2.38
C LEU A 18 -1.63 -0.52 -3.47
N GLU A 19 -0.84 -0.62 -4.55
CA GLU A 19 -0.96 0.27 -5.71
C GLU A 19 -2.28 0.04 -6.44
N ALA A 20 -2.64 -1.22 -6.70
CA ALA A 20 -3.91 -1.56 -7.34
C ALA A 20 -5.13 -1.12 -6.52
N ALA A 21 -5.01 -1.09 -5.19
CA ALA A 21 -6.03 -0.59 -4.27
C ALA A 21 -6.03 0.94 -4.11
N GLY A 22 -5.13 1.67 -4.78
CA GLY A 22 -5.02 3.13 -4.68
C GLY A 22 -4.46 3.63 -3.35
N ILE A 23 -3.79 2.77 -2.57
CA ILE A 23 -3.21 3.13 -1.26
C ILE A 23 -1.82 3.74 -1.41
N VAL A 24 -1.05 3.27 -2.40
CA VAL A 24 0.26 3.83 -2.76
C VAL A 24 0.29 4.21 -4.23
N GLY A 25 1.08 5.23 -4.57
CA GLY A 25 1.29 5.68 -5.94
C GLY A 25 2.09 4.69 -6.80
N PRO A 26 2.21 4.98 -8.11
CA PRO A 26 2.91 4.11 -9.04
C PRO A 26 4.40 4.02 -8.74
N PHE A 27 5.05 3.02 -9.34
CA PHE A 27 6.50 2.90 -9.27
C PHE A 27 7.20 4.00 -10.09
N GLU A 28 8.02 4.81 -9.41
CA GLU A 28 8.80 5.89 -10.04
C GLU A 28 10.32 5.62 -9.98
N GLY A 29 10.74 4.41 -10.38
CA GLY A 29 12.15 4.06 -10.46
C GLY A 29 12.82 3.94 -9.09
N SER A 30 13.83 4.77 -8.81
CA SER A 30 14.57 4.71 -7.55
C SER A 30 13.87 5.41 -6.38
N LYS A 31 12.80 6.17 -6.65
CA LYS A 31 12.07 6.89 -5.61
C LYS A 31 11.18 5.94 -4.80
N ALA A 32 10.97 6.29 -3.54
CA ALA A 32 9.93 5.66 -2.74
C ALA A 32 8.56 5.96 -3.37
N ARG A 33 7.65 4.99 -3.36
CA ARG A 33 6.27 5.21 -3.78
C ARG A 33 5.59 6.17 -2.79
N GLU A 34 4.80 7.08 -3.34
CA GLU A 34 3.98 7.99 -2.54
C GLU A 34 2.90 7.21 -1.78
N VAL A 35 2.56 7.65 -0.58
CA VAL A 35 1.41 7.12 0.18
C VAL A 35 0.24 8.04 -0.09
N LEU A 36 -0.84 7.52 -0.67
CA LEU A 36 -1.99 8.31 -1.11
C LEU A 36 -3.05 8.47 -0.02
N ILE A 37 -2.93 7.69 1.06
CA ILE A 37 -3.82 7.71 2.22
C ILE A 37 -3.10 8.41 3.38
N PRO A 38 -3.44 9.68 3.68
CA PRO A 38 -2.64 10.53 4.55
C PRO A 38 -2.83 10.23 6.05
N ASP A 39 -3.96 9.63 6.42
CA ASP A 39 -4.34 9.38 7.81
C ASP A 39 -5.20 8.13 7.97
N ASP A 40 -5.31 7.67 9.22
CA ASP A 40 -6.02 6.45 9.59
C ASP A 40 -7.54 6.55 9.30
N TYR A 41 -8.15 7.73 9.43
CA TYR A 41 -9.59 7.92 9.14
C TYR A 41 -9.89 7.66 7.65
N SER A 42 -9.08 8.23 6.77
CA SER A 42 -9.18 8.01 5.32
C SER A 42 -8.95 6.54 4.95
N LEU A 43 -8.06 5.85 5.66
CA LEU A 43 -7.82 4.42 5.49
C LEU A 43 -9.03 3.59 5.92
N GLU A 44 -9.62 3.89 7.07
CA GLU A 44 -10.81 3.20 7.58
C GLU A 44 -11.99 3.33 6.61
N GLN A 45 -12.21 4.52 6.04
CA GLN A 45 -13.24 4.74 5.03
C GLN A 45 -13.03 3.85 3.79
N LEU A 46 -11.79 3.75 3.30
CA LEU A 46 -11.45 2.89 2.16
C LEU A 46 -11.74 1.42 2.47
N LEU A 47 -11.28 0.92 3.63
CA LEU A 47 -11.45 -0.47 4.03
C LEU A 47 -12.93 -0.85 4.19
N ASN A 48 -13.72 0.00 4.83
CA ASN A 48 -15.16 -0.23 4.97
C ASN A 48 -15.87 -0.35 3.63
N ASN A 49 -15.41 0.34 2.59
CA ASN A 49 -15.99 0.25 1.25
C ASN A 49 -15.63 -1.05 0.51
N LEU A 50 -14.55 -1.74 0.90
CA LEU A 50 -14.14 -3.02 0.31
C LEU A 50 -14.87 -4.22 0.90
N ASP A 51 -15.36 -4.09 2.14
CA ASP A 51 -16.07 -5.13 2.88
C ASP A 51 -17.59 -5.18 2.57
N ASN A 52 -18.09 -4.23 1.76
CA ASN A 52 -19.47 -4.15 1.28
C ASN A 52 -19.60 -4.69 -0.15
#